data_AF-A0A6B3H9B4-F1
#
_entry.id   AF-A0A6B3H9B4-F1
#
_cell.length_a   1.000
_cell.length_b   1.000
_cell.length_c   1.000
_cell.angle_alpha   90.00
_cell.angle_beta   90.00
_cell.angle_gamma   90.00
#
_symmetry.space_group_name_H-M   'P 1'
#
loop_
_entity.id
_entity.type
_entity.pdbx_description
1 polymer ?
#
loop_
_entity_poly.entity_id
_entity_poly.type
_entity_poly.pdbx_seq_one_letter_code
_entity_poly.pdbx_strand_id
1 'polypeptide(L)'
;MAQASAQAPAQARVSLRERKKQLTYRAISDAAVAMFLERGFDKVSVAEVAAAADISKPTLFRYFPAKEDLALHRFADREDEAAR
;
A
#
# COMPACT_ATOMS: atom_id res chain seq x y z
N MET A 1 47.27 14.05 -10.07
CA MET A 1 46.35 15.06 -10.63
C MET A 1 44.98 14.41 -10.76
N ALA A 2 43.96 15.09 -10.21
CA ALA A 2 42.51 14.84 -10.31
C ALA A 2 41.97 13.41 -10.07
N GLN A 3 41.72 13.09 -8.79
CA GLN A 3 40.55 12.30 -8.40
C GLN A 3 39.30 13.15 -8.63
N ALA A 4 38.29 12.65 -9.35
CA ALA A 4 36.87 13.00 -9.17
C ALA A 4 35.98 12.25 -10.18
N SER A 5 35.83 10.93 -10.01
CA SER A 5 34.58 10.28 -10.44
C SER A 5 33.68 10.20 -9.21
N ALA A 6 33.08 11.35 -8.87
CA ALA A 6 32.01 11.42 -7.88
C ALA A 6 30.77 10.76 -8.49
N GLN A 7 30.68 9.44 -8.30
CA GLN A 7 29.45 8.71 -8.55
C GLN A 7 28.47 9.07 -7.43
N ALA A 8 27.70 10.13 -7.65
CA ALA A 8 26.60 10.53 -6.76
C ALA A 8 25.59 9.36 -6.66
N PRO A 9 25.04 9.08 -5.46
CA PRO A 9 24.30 7.85 -5.24
C PRO A 9 22.94 7.92 -5.94
N ALA A 10 22.63 6.88 -6.72
CA ALA A 10 21.35 6.65 -7.36
C ALA A 10 20.22 6.28 -6.36
N GLN A 11 20.19 6.93 -5.19
CA GLN A 11 19.25 6.67 -4.08
C GLN A 11 18.10 7.68 -3.97
N ALA A 12 18.04 8.68 -4.85
CA ALA A 12 16.89 9.60 -4.96
C ALA A 12 15.68 8.99 -5.71
N ARG A 13 15.56 7.65 -5.79
CA ARG A 13 14.68 6.96 -6.75
C ARG A 13 13.21 6.81 -6.35
N VAL A 14 12.79 7.24 -5.15
CA VAL A 14 11.37 7.32 -4.79
C VAL A 14 11.12 8.69 -4.19
N SER A 15 10.42 9.54 -4.95
CA SER A 15 10.02 10.88 -4.51
C SER A 15 9.22 10.81 -3.20
N LEU A 16 9.28 11.85 -2.36
CA LEU A 16 8.50 11.90 -1.11
C LEU A 16 6.99 11.69 -1.34
N ARG A 17 6.49 12.08 -2.52
CA ARG A 17 5.10 11.85 -2.93
C ARG A 17 4.82 10.36 -3.13
N GLU A 18 5.71 9.65 -3.80
CA GLU A 18 5.55 8.21 -4.04
C GLU A 18 5.66 7.41 -2.74
N ARG A 19 6.55 7.81 -1.81
CA ARG A 19 6.61 7.20 -0.47
C ARG A 19 5.31 7.39 0.29
N LYS A 20 4.76 8.61 0.30
CA LYS A 20 3.46 8.89 0.93
C LYS A 20 2.34 8.04 0.32
N LYS A 21 2.32 7.93 -1.01
CA LYS A 21 1.37 7.10 -1.75
C LYS A 21 1.45 5.63 -1.31
N GLN A 22 2.65 5.07 -1.23
CA GLN A 22 2.87 3.68 -0.79
C GLN A 22 2.47 3.45 0.67
N LEU A 23 2.77 4.39 1.56
CA LEU A 23 2.35 4.32 2.97
C LEU A 23 0.82 4.32 3.09
N THR A 24 0.13 5.20 2.35
CA THR A 24 -1.33 5.21 2.31
C THR A 24 -1.89 3.90 1.74
N TYR A 25 -1.28 3.39 0.68
CA TYR A 25 -1.69 2.12 0.06
C TYR A 25 -1.62 0.95 1.06
N ARG A 26 -0.51 0.83 1.80
CA ARG A 26 -0.31 -0.19 2.82
C ARG A 26 -1.30 -0.06 3.98
N ALA A 27 -1.49 1.15 4.50
CA ALA A 27 -2.41 1.39 5.61
C ALA A 27 -3.85 0.95 5.29
N ILE A 28 -4.31 1.22 4.06
CA ILE A 28 -5.64 0.80 3.59
C ILE A 28 -5.73 -0.73 3.52
N SER A 29 -4.73 -1.38 2.90
CA SER A 29 -4.68 -2.84 2.76
C SER A 29 -4.62 -3.55 4.10
N ASP A 30 -3.78 -3.09 5.02
CA ASP A 30 -3.63 -3.69 6.34
C ASP A 30 -4.94 -3.63 7.13
N ALA A 31 -5.61 -2.47 7.12
CA ALA A 31 -6.92 -2.31 7.74
C ALA A 31 -7.96 -3.24 7.10
N ALA A 32 -8.00 -3.31 5.77
CA ALA A 32 -8.94 -4.17 5.05
C ALA A 32 -8.73 -5.64 5.40
N VAL A 33 -7.49 -6.12 5.34
CA VAL A 33 -7.17 -7.53 5.59
C VAL A 33 -7.45 -7.91 7.04
N ALA A 34 -7.11 -7.05 8.01
CA ALA A 34 -7.45 -7.30 9.41
C ALA A 34 -8.96 -7.49 9.58
N MET A 35 -9.77 -6.59 9.02
CA MET A 35 -11.23 -6.70 9.07
C MET A 35 -11.76 -7.93 8.35
N PHE A 36 -11.22 -8.27 7.18
CA PHE A 36 -11.62 -9.45 6.41
C PHE A 36 -11.30 -10.75 7.15
N LEU A 37 -10.16 -10.82 7.86
CA LEU A 37 -9.78 -11.99 8.67
C LEU A 37 -10.68 -12.14 9.91
N GLU A 38 -11.07 -11.03 10.54
CA GLU A 38 -11.90 -11.05 11.74
C GLU A 38 -13.38 -11.36 11.45
N ARG A 39 -13.94 -10.75 10.40
CA ARG A 39 -15.40 -10.76 10.16
C ARG A 39 -15.79 -11.54 8.91
N GLY A 40 -14.83 -11.81 8.02
CA GLY A 40 -15.05 -12.36 6.69
C GLY A 40 -15.19 -11.27 5.62
N PHE A 41 -14.76 -11.59 4.40
CA PHE A 41 -14.77 -10.66 3.27
C PHE A 41 -16.16 -10.09 3.01
N ASP A 42 -17.19 -10.93 2.89
CA ASP A 42 -18.55 -10.49 2.51
C ASP A 42 -19.20 -9.54 3.53
N LYS A 43 -18.85 -9.66 4.81
CA LYS A 43 -19.45 -8.86 5.89
C LYS A 43 -18.83 -7.48 6.04
N VAL A 44 -17.64 -7.26 5.48
CA VAL A 44 -16.94 -5.99 5.56
C VAL A 44 -17.19 -5.19 4.29
N SER A 45 -17.70 -3.98 4.46
CA SER A 45 -17.92 -3.05 3.35
C SER A 45 -16.68 -2.18 3.08
N VAL A 46 -16.55 -1.74 1.83
CA VAL A 46 -15.50 -0.76 1.44
C VAL A 46 -15.61 0.54 2.24
N ALA A 47 -16.82 0.91 2.69
CA ALA A 47 -17.03 2.09 3.52
C ALA A 47 -16.42 1.93 4.93
N GLU A 48 -16.56 0.76 5.54
CA GLU A 48 -15.95 0.47 6.85
C GLU A 48 -14.42 0.47 6.76
N VAL A 49 -13.86 -0.11 5.69
CA VAL A 49 -12.41 -0.07 5.44
C VAL A 49 -11.92 1.37 5.27
N ALA A 50 -12.63 2.18 4.49
CA ALA A 50 -12.27 3.58 4.30
C ALA A 50 -12.29 4.36 5.63
N ALA A 51 -13.31 4.13 6.47
CA ALA A 51 -13.39 4.73 7.79
C ALA A 51 -12.25 4.27 8.72
N ALA A 52 -11.88 2.99 8.68
CA ALA A 52 -10.78 2.45 9.46
C ALA A 52 -9.41 2.98 9.04
N ALA A 53 -9.24 3.27 7.75
CA ALA A 53 -8.04 3.87 7.19
C ALA A 53 -8.03 5.41 7.22
N ASP A 54 -9.01 6.04 7.87
CA ASP A 54 -9.18 7.50 7.97
C ASP A 54 -9.17 8.22 6.61
N ILE A 55 -9.86 7.65 5.62
CA ILE A 55 -9.99 8.21 4.28
C ILE A 55 -11.43 8.17 3.78
N SER A 56 -11.70 8.98 2.76
CA SER A 56 -12.99 8.93 2.06
C SER A 56 -13.09 7.69 1.16
N LYS A 57 -14.31 7.17 0.99
CA LYS A 57 -14.60 6.08 0.04
C LYS A 57 -14.13 6.40 -1.40
N PRO A 58 -14.34 7.62 -1.96
CA PRO A 58 -13.74 8.00 -3.24
C PRO A 58 -12.21 7.95 -3.25
N THR A 59 -11.55 8.36 -2.17
CA THR A 59 -10.09 8.27 -2.05
C THR A 59 -9.64 6.81 -2.07
N LEU A 60 -10.35 5.92 -1.36
CA LEU A 60 -10.04 4.48 -1.38
C LEU A 60 -10.13 3.93 -2.81
N PHE A 61 -11.19 4.24 -3.56
CA PHE A 61 -11.33 3.78 -4.95
C PHE A 61 -10.25 4.31 -5.91
N ARG A 62 -9.56 5.40 -5.57
CA ARG A 62 -8.38 5.85 -6.35
C ARG A 62 -7.17 4.94 -6.15
N TYR A 63 -7.10 4.22 -5.04
CA TYR A 63 -6.03 3.27 -4.73
C TYR A 63 -6.42 1.83 -5.08
N PHE A 64 -7.67 1.45 -4.78
CA PHE A 64 -8.21 0.10 -4.95
C PHE A 64 -9.53 0.17 -5.73
N PRO A 65 -9.50 -0.01 -7.07
CA PRO A 65 -10.68 0.05 -7.92
C PRO A 65 -11.77 -0.94 -7.51
N ALA A 66 -11.38 -2.12 -7.02
CA ALA A 66 -12.28 -3.17 -6.58
C ALA A 66 -12.03 -3.55 -5.10
N LYS A 67 -13.02 -4.19 -4.48
CA LYS A 67 -12.92 -4.64 -3.08
C LYS A 67 -11.93 -5.80 -2.96
N GLU A 68 -11.88 -6.63 -3.98
CA GLU A 68 -10.99 -7.78 -4.12
C GLU A 68 -9.52 -7.32 -4.07
N ASP A 69 -9.21 -6.17 -4.66
CA ASP A 69 -7.85 -5.61 -4.67
C ASP A 69 -7.34 -5.32 -3.24
N LEU A 70 -8.23 -5.02 -2.29
CA LEU A 70 -7.89 -4.81 -0.89
C LEU A 70 -7.40 -6.10 -0.22
N ALA A 71 -7.86 -7.25 -0.67
CA ALA A 71 -7.43 -8.54 -0.14
C ALA A 71 -6.14 -9.02 -0.84
N LEU A 72 -5.96 -8.68 -2.11
CA LEU A 72 -4.86 -9.18 -2.95
C LEU A 72 -3.50 -8.54 -2.63
N HIS A 73 -3.46 -7.28 -2.16
CA HIS A 73 -2.18 -6.59 -1.94
C HIS A 73 -1.28 -7.28 -0.92
N ARG A 74 -1.83 -7.82 0.17
CA ARG A 74 -1.04 -8.57 1.16
C ARG A 74 -0.41 -9.84 0.58
N PHE A 75 -1.02 -10.44 -0.44
CA PHE A 75 -0.43 -11.60 -1.11
C PHE A 75 0.77 -11.18 -1.98
N ALA A 76 0.67 -10.05 -2.68
CA ALA A 76 1.79 -9.49 -3.45
C ALA A 76 2.99 -9.11 -2.56
N ASP A 77 2.74 -8.46 -1.41
CA ASP A 77 3.81 -8.09 -0.47
C ASP A 77 4.46 -9.34 0.19
N ARG A 78 3.73 -10.45 0.31
CA ARG A 78 4.28 -11.71 0.84
C ARG A 78 5.15 -12.44 -0.19
N GLU A 79 4.84 -12.32 -1.48
CA GLU A 79 5.70 -12.84 -2.55
C GLU A 79 7.03 -12.08 -2.61
N ASP A 80 7.03 -10.77 -2.33
CA ASP A 80 8.26 -9.98 -2.18
C ASP A 80 9.09 -10.35 -0.93
N GLU A 81 8.46 -10.87 0.13
CA GLU A 81 9.15 -11.34 1.35
C GLU A 81 9.63 -12.81 1.23
N ALA A 82 8.88 -13.68 0.54
CA ALA A 82 9.25 -15.08 0.30
C ALA A 82 10.42 -15.24 -0.68
N ALA A 83 10.80 -14.17 -1.37
CA ALA A 83 11.93 -14.11 -2.29
C ALA A 83 13.24 -13.57 -1.67
N ARG A 84 13.30 -13.34 -0.34
CA ARG A 84 14.55 -13.08 0.40
C ARG A 84 14.98 -14.29 1.24
#